data_AF-A0A7Y7D6W9-F1
#
_entry.id   AF-A0A7Y7D6W9-F1
#
_cell.length_a   1.000
_cell.length_b   1.000
_cell.length_c   1.000
_cell.angle_alpha   90.00
_cell.angle_beta   90.00
_cell.angle_gamma   90.00
#
_symmetry.space_group_name_H-M   'P 1'
#
loop_
_entity.id
_entity.type
_entity.pdbx_description
1 polymer ?
#
loop_
_entity_poly.entity_id
_entity_poly.type
_entity_poly.pdbx_seq_one_letter_code
_entity_poly.pdbx_strand_id
1 'polypeptide(L)'
;MDRFPRFFRCLGTGIKCAAALISFGFIPQIHAASFDCSREQCGLHSKDSYPHFVVGTVKAVASNAQAGSVFRWARQRGYWSTVPDDETRFVHFVQLMSVEIPGETAPVNFTLLMGRDEYEASPIQPGDLVRYTPHQLNEPASPIYDDVTARDYWNLFGCIAVLCRADDQHCPGRYVEGVYRVSDGIRLSARTGEPFSSDIRIDTDTYLPLLLTTKEPMK
;
A
#
# COMPACT_ATOMS: atom_id res chain seq x y z
N MET A 1 49.83 -56.65 6.49
CA MET A 1 48.43 -56.80 6.06
C MET A 1 48.00 -55.44 5.53
N ASP A 2 48.36 -55.07 4.30
CA ASP A 2 47.63 -55.42 3.04
C ASP A 2 46.27 -54.71 3.01
N ARG A 3 45.91 -53.77 2.12
CA ARG A 3 46.26 -53.52 0.71
C ARG A 3 45.82 -52.10 0.30
N PHE A 4 46.67 -51.40 -0.47
CA PHE A 4 46.25 -50.56 -1.62
C PHE A 4 46.17 -51.48 -2.87
N PRO A 5 45.86 -51.03 -4.12
CA PRO A 5 44.98 -49.97 -4.65
C PRO A 5 44.08 -50.48 -5.82
N ARG A 6 43.13 -49.69 -6.34
CA ARG A 6 42.72 -49.67 -7.78
C ARG A 6 42.24 -48.26 -8.15
N PHE A 7 43.08 -47.47 -8.83
CA PHE A 7 43.07 -47.24 -10.29
C PHE A 7 41.73 -46.79 -10.87
N PHE A 8 41.54 -45.49 -11.04
CA PHE A 8 40.75 -44.95 -12.16
C PHE A 8 41.72 -44.44 -13.23
N ARG A 9 41.67 -45.11 -14.38
CA ARG A 9 42.30 -44.69 -15.63
C ARG A 9 41.54 -43.49 -16.18
N CYS A 10 42.22 -42.37 -16.40
CA CYS A 10 41.83 -41.42 -17.45
C CYS A 10 42.52 -41.87 -18.74
N LEU A 11 41.74 -42.38 -19.69
CA LEU A 11 42.15 -42.66 -21.06
C LEU A 11 40.98 -42.26 -21.96
N GLY A 12 41.25 -41.40 -22.94
CA GLY A 12 40.37 -41.19 -24.08
C GLY A 12 39.64 -39.85 -24.11
N THR A 13 40.22 -38.92 -24.89
CA THR A 13 39.51 -38.01 -25.80
C THR A 13 38.29 -37.23 -25.27
N GLY A 14 38.52 -35.96 -24.93
CA GLY A 14 37.70 -34.89 -25.49
C GLY A 14 36.35 -34.56 -24.83
N ILE A 15 36.16 -34.83 -23.54
CA ILE A 15 34.95 -34.36 -22.83
C ILE A 15 35.37 -33.38 -21.73
N LYS A 16 35.05 -32.10 -21.96
CA LYS A 16 35.23 -31.01 -21.02
C LYS A 16 34.48 -31.36 -19.73
N CYS A 17 35.19 -31.47 -18.61
CA CYS A 17 34.59 -31.45 -17.29
C CYS A 17 33.95 -30.07 -17.08
N ALA A 18 32.66 -29.95 -17.39
CA ALA A 18 31.87 -28.78 -17.07
C ALA A 18 31.68 -28.77 -15.55
N ALA A 19 32.38 -27.85 -14.88
CA ALA A 19 32.08 -27.49 -13.51
C ALA A 19 30.65 -26.92 -13.49
N ALA A 20 29.73 -27.65 -12.86
CA ALA A 20 28.40 -27.17 -12.58
C ALA A 20 28.51 -26.06 -11.52
N LEU A 21 28.62 -24.81 -12.00
CA LEU A 21 28.37 -23.63 -11.20
C LEU A 21 26.90 -23.68 -10.76
N ILE A 22 26.69 -23.99 -9.48
CA ILE A 22 25.41 -23.79 -8.83
C ILE A 22 25.21 -22.27 -8.78
N SER A 23 24.57 -21.74 -9.81
CA SER A 23 24.02 -20.39 -9.80
C SER A 23 23.01 -20.34 -8.66
N PHE A 24 23.39 -19.72 -7.54
CA PHE A 24 22.43 -19.18 -6.58
C PHE A 24 21.63 -18.12 -7.36
N GLY A 25 20.54 -18.56 -7.96
CA GLY A 25 19.56 -17.68 -8.55
C GLY A 25 19.12 -16.73 -7.46
N PHE A 26 19.35 -15.44 -7.68
CA PHE A 26 18.61 -14.39 -7.01
C PHE A 26 17.14 -14.79 -7.09
N ILE A 27 16.53 -15.13 -5.94
CA ILE A 27 15.07 -15.25 -5.87
C ILE A 27 14.58 -13.82 -6.08
N PRO A 28 13.94 -13.48 -7.22
CA PRO A 28 13.34 -12.17 -7.34
C PRO A 28 12.31 -12.07 -6.21
N GLN A 29 12.43 -11.03 -5.39
CA GLN A 29 11.37 -10.69 -4.44
C GLN A 29 10.13 -10.42 -5.29
N ILE A 30 9.21 -11.39 -5.31
CA ILE A 30 7.93 -11.27 -5.98
C ILE A 30 7.19 -10.17 -5.22
N HIS A 31 7.19 -8.95 -5.77
CA HIS A 31 6.32 -7.89 -5.30
C HIS A 31 4.91 -8.46 -5.27
N ALA A 32 4.30 -8.49 -4.09
CA ALA A 32 2.99 -9.08 -3.94
C ALA A 32 1.98 -8.34 -4.83
N ALA A 33 1.13 -9.11 -5.52
CA ALA A 33 0.14 -8.55 -6.42
C ALA A 33 -0.87 -7.70 -5.62
N SER A 34 -1.30 -6.58 -6.20
CA SER A 34 -2.36 -5.75 -5.60
C SER A 34 -3.61 -6.59 -5.35
N PHE A 35 -4.23 -6.41 -4.19
CA PHE A 35 -5.40 -7.16 -3.72
C PHE A 35 -5.18 -8.68 -3.56
N ASP A 36 -3.93 -9.15 -3.40
CA ASP A 36 -3.65 -10.55 -3.03
C ASP A 36 -4.03 -10.83 -1.56
N CYS A 37 -5.23 -11.36 -1.40
CA CYS A 37 -5.81 -11.75 -0.14
C CYS A 37 -5.22 -13.04 0.47
N SER A 38 -4.51 -13.85 -0.34
CA SER A 38 -3.98 -15.14 0.12
C SER A 38 -2.68 -15.00 0.90
N ARG A 39 -1.91 -13.94 0.62
CA ARG A 39 -0.58 -13.71 1.21
C ARG A 39 -0.50 -12.42 2.01
N GLU A 40 -1.12 -11.35 1.52
CA GLU A 40 -0.88 -9.99 2.03
C GLU A 40 -2.10 -9.36 2.70
N GLN A 41 -3.04 -10.16 3.19
CA GLN A 41 -4.26 -9.63 3.83
C GLN A 41 -5.02 -8.62 2.95
N CYS A 42 -4.96 -8.83 1.63
CA CYS A 42 -5.48 -7.91 0.61
C CYS A 42 -4.89 -6.50 0.69
N GLY A 43 -3.78 -6.25 1.41
CA GLY A 43 -3.25 -4.92 1.71
C GLY A 43 -4.06 -4.13 2.73
N LEU A 44 -4.96 -4.75 3.49
CA LEU A 44 -5.73 -4.07 4.54
C LEU A 44 -4.92 -3.99 5.83
N HIS A 45 -4.71 -2.76 6.32
CA HIS A 45 -3.92 -2.48 7.54
C HIS A 45 -4.77 -1.99 8.73
N SER A 46 -6.09 -1.92 8.57
CA SER A 46 -7.05 -1.58 9.63
C SER A 46 -8.31 -2.43 9.47
N LYS A 47 -8.97 -2.76 10.60
CA LYS A 47 -10.25 -3.48 10.61
C LYS A 47 -11.42 -2.62 10.14
N ASP A 48 -11.27 -1.31 10.26
CA ASP A 48 -12.22 -0.28 9.86
C ASP A 48 -11.51 0.66 8.86
N SER A 49 -11.90 1.93 8.79
CA SER A 49 -11.14 2.93 8.04
C SER A 49 -9.70 3.05 8.56
N TYR A 50 -8.76 3.41 7.69
CA TYR A 50 -7.36 3.55 8.05
C TYR A 50 -7.14 4.89 8.78
N PRO A 51 -6.60 4.93 10.01
CA PRO A 51 -6.68 6.11 10.86
C PRO A 51 -5.58 7.16 10.59
N HIS A 52 -4.75 6.95 9.57
CA HIS A 52 -3.58 7.78 9.30
C HIS A 52 -3.60 8.33 7.88
N PHE A 53 -2.86 9.41 7.65
CA PHE A 53 -2.61 9.86 6.30
C PHE A 53 -1.70 8.87 5.57
N VAL A 54 -1.92 8.71 4.28
CA VAL A 54 -1.01 7.97 3.40
C VAL A 54 -0.70 8.86 2.20
N VAL A 55 0.59 9.03 1.90
CA VAL A 55 1.05 9.62 0.64
C VAL A 55 1.82 8.53 -0.09
N GLY A 56 1.36 8.17 -1.30
CA GLY A 56 1.94 7.04 -2.01
C GLY A 56 1.49 6.96 -3.46
N THR A 57 2.07 6.00 -4.19
CA THR A 57 1.83 5.81 -5.61
C THR A 57 0.77 4.74 -5.86
N VAL A 58 -0.24 5.04 -6.67
CA VAL A 58 -1.29 4.08 -7.03
C VAL A 58 -0.70 2.97 -7.90
N LYS A 59 -0.81 1.72 -7.47
CA LYS A 59 -0.39 0.53 -8.25
C LYS A 59 -1.54 -0.08 -9.04
N ALA A 60 -2.72 -0.05 -8.47
CA ALA A 60 -3.90 -0.63 -9.10
C ALA A 60 -5.19 0.00 -8.56
N VAL A 61 -6.19 0.05 -9.43
CA VAL A 61 -7.58 0.36 -9.08
C VAL A 61 -8.35 -0.96 -9.19
N ALA A 62 -9.08 -1.32 -8.14
CA ALA A 62 -9.79 -2.59 -8.11
C ALA A 62 -10.95 -2.61 -9.11
N SER A 63 -11.05 -3.68 -9.90
CA SER A 63 -12.29 -4.05 -10.57
C SER A 63 -13.37 -4.47 -9.56
N ASN A 64 -14.64 -4.51 -9.98
CA ASN A 64 -15.74 -4.97 -9.13
C ASN A 64 -15.51 -6.39 -8.58
N ALA A 65 -14.94 -7.28 -9.40
CA ALA A 65 -14.63 -8.65 -8.99
C ALA A 65 -13.55 -8.69 -7.89
N GLN A 66 -12.51 -7.84 -8.00
CA GLN A 66 -11.49 -7.71 -6.97
C GLN A 66 -12.07 -7.09 -5.70
N ALA A 67 -12.86 -6.01 -5.82
CA ALA A 67 -13.52 -5.38 -4.68
C ALA A 67 -14.42 -6.38 -3.92
N GLY A 68 -15.23 -7.18 -4.64
CA GLY A 68 -16.03 -8.24 -4.05
C GLY A 68 -15.21 -9.33 -3.37
N SER A 69 -14.06 -9.69 -3.94
CA SER A 69 -13.13 -10.65 -3.31
C SER A 69 -12.53 -10.11 -2.00
N VAL A 70 -12.11 -8.83 -1.98
CA VAL A 70 -11.61 -8.18 -0.76
C VAL A 70 -12.71 -8.09 0.28
N PHE A 71 -13.94 -7.74 -0.11
CA PHE A 71 -15.09 -7.70 0.78
C PHE A 71 -15.37 -9.02 1.48
N ARG A 72 -15.49 -10.11 0.72
CA ARG A 72 -15.69 -11.44 1.31
C ARG A 72 -14.55 -11.82 2.26
N TRP A 73 -13.30 -11.56 1.87
CA TRP A 73 -12.14 -11.88 2.70
C TRP A 73 -12.13 -11.11 4.02
N ALA A 74 -12.42 -9.81 3.96
CA ALA A 74 -12.46 -8.89 5.09
C ALA A 74 -13.53 -9.33 6.10
N ARG A 75 -14.76 -9.57 5.61
CA ARG A 75 -15.90 -10.04 6.41
C ARG A 75 -15.60 -11.35 7.12
N GLN A 76 -15.04 -12.34 6.42
CA GLN A 76 -14.66 -13.64 7.00
C GLN A 76 -13.63 -13.53 8.13
N ARG A 77 -12.92 -12.41 8.24
CA ARG A 77 -11.89 -12.14 9.25
C ARG A 77 -12.30 -11.09 10.28
N GLY A 78 -13.58 -10.71 10.29
CA GLY A 78 -14.13 -9.76 11.26
C GLY A 78 -13.70 -8.31 11.02
N TYR A 79 -13.31 -7.96 9.80
CA TYR A 79 -13.19 -6.57 9.36
C TYR A 79 -14.60 -6.04 9.05
N TRP A 80 -14.79 -4.73 9.15
CA TRP A 80 -16.01 -4.03 8.72
C TRP A 80 -17.27 -4.60 9.35
N SER A 81 -17.21 -4.84 10.66
CA SER A 81 -18.29 -5.48 11.42
C SER A 81 -19.59 -4.66 11.41
N THR A 82 -19.49 -3.35 11.26
CA THR A 82 -20.61 -2.39 11.23
C THR A 82 -21.30 -2.27 9.88
N VAL A 83 -20.76 -2.90 8.84
CA VAL A 83 -21.22 -2.76 7.45
C VAL A 83 -22.16 -3.92 7.10
N PRO A 84 -23.25 -3.66 6.35
CA PRO A 84 -24.13 -4.72 5.85
C PRO A 84 -23.36 -5.79 5.08
N ASP A 85 -23.75 -7.05 5.26
CA ASP A 85 -23.21 -8.18 4.49
C ASP A 85 -23.83 -8.23 3.08
N ASP A 86 -23.55 -7.18 2.31
CA ASP A 86 -24.07 -7.00 0.95
C ASP A 86 -22.93 -6.58 0.03
N GLU A 87 -22.37 -7.57 -0.66
CA GLU A 87 -21.27 -7.38 -1.60
C GLU A 87 -21.69 -6.49 -2.78
N THR A 88 -22.92 -6.62 -3.26
CA THR A 88 -23.41 -5.84 -4.42
C THR A 88 -23.48 -4.37 -4.08
N ARG A 89 -23.98 -4.02 -2.89
CA ARG A 89 -23.97 -2.62 -2.42
C ARG A 89 -22.55 -2.13 -2.12
N PHE A 90 -21.70 -2.97 -1.54
CA PHE A 90 -20.30 -2.60 -1.31
C PHE A 90 -19.60 -2.19 -2.62
N VAL A 91 -19.68 -3.02 -3.67
CA VAL A 91 -19.05 -2.68 -4.96
C VAL A 91 -19.75 -1.54 -5.69
N HIS A 92 -20.99 -1.21 -5.32
CA HIS A 92 -21.70 -0.06 -5.87
C HIS A 92 -21.24 1.25 -5.25
N PHE A 93 -20.95 1.27 -3.94
CA PHE A 93 -20.61 2.50 -3.22
C PHE A 93 -19.12 2.72 -2.98
N VAL A 94 -18.31 1.67 -3.01
CA VAL A 94 -16.90 1.73 -2.59
C VAL A 94 -15.97 1.43 -3.75
N GLN A 95 -14.97 2.29 -3.94
CA GLN A 95 -13.83 2.03 -4.82
C GLN A 95 -12.59 1.72 -3.99
N LEU A 96 -11.88 0.64 -4.36
CA LEU A 96 -10.63 0.23 -3.72
C LEU A 96 -9.44 0.58 -4.59
N MET A 97 -8.37 0.98 -3.95
CA MET A 97 -7.11 1.34 -4.58
C MET A 97 -5.95 0.72 -3.81
N SER A 98 -5.01 0.13 -4.55
CA SER A 98 -3.74 -0.32 -3.99
C SER A 98 -2.73 0.81 -4.14
N VAL A 99 -2.23 1.33 -3.02
CA VAL A 99 -1.26 2.43 -2.94
C VAL A 99 0.03 1.90 -2.33
N GLU A 100 1.11 1.98 -3.09
CA GLU A 100 2.45 1.61 -2.64
C GLU A 100 3.09 2.79 -1.93
N ILE A 101 3.76 2.50 -0.82
CA ILE A 101 4.65 3.43 -0.14
C ILE A 101 6.02 2.80 0.10
N PRO A 102 7.09 3.60 0.25
CA PRO A 102 8.37 3.10 0.74
C PRO A 102 8.21 2.56 2.17
N GLY A 103 8.42 1.25 2.36
CA GLY A 103 8.50 0.63 3.68
C GLY A 103 9.93 0.56 4.20
N GLU A 104 10.12 0.01 5.41
CA GLU A 104 11.43 0.00 6.08
C GLU A 104 12.44 -0.91 5.38
N THR A 105 11.95 -2.06 4.89
CA THR A 105 12.79 -3.09 4.26
C THR A 105 12.39 -3.36 2.81
N ALA A 106 11.14 -3.11 2.48
CA ALA A 106 10.56 -3.29 1.15
C ALA A 106 9.34 -2.37 1.02
N PRO A 107 8.92 -2.01 -0.22
CA PRO A 107 7.67 -1.31 -0.43
C PRO A 107 6.48 -2.06 0.19
N VAL A 108 5.52 -1.30 0.70
CA VAL A 108 4.30 -1.84 1.30
C VAL A 108 3.10 -1.32 0.51
N ASN A 109 2.16 -2.21 0.20
CA ASN A 109 0.91 -1.85 -0.44
C ASN A 109 -0.20 -1.67 0.60
N PHE A 110 -0.94 -0.58 0.45
CA PHE A 110 -2.14 -0.24 1.22
C PHE A 110 -3.35 -0.35 0.31
N THR A 111 -4.33 -1.15 0.70
CA THR A 111 -5.66 -1.08 0.12
C THR A 111 -6.44 0.01 0.84
N LEU A 112 -6.60 1.13 0.15
CA LEU A 112 -7.33 2.30 0.60
C LEU A 112 -8.67 2.36 -0.13
N LEU A 113 -9.68 2.87 0.57
CA LEU A 113 -11.05 2.93 0.11
C LEU A 113 -11.44 4.41 -0.06
N MET A 114 -12.25 4.70 -1.07
CA MET A 114 -12.94 5.98 -1.29
C MET A 114 -14.37 5.75 -1.80
N GLY A 115 -15.19 6.80 -1.80
CA GLY A 115 -16.51 6.76 -2.44
C GLY A 115 -16.37 6.47 -3.94
N ARG A 116 -17.24 5.60 -4.47
CA ARG A 116 -17.23 5.29 -5.91
C ARG A 116 -17.64 6.48 -6.76
N ASP A 117 -18.57 7.29 -6.29
CA ASP A 117 -18.97 8.55 -6.92
C ASP A 117 -17.81 9.57 -6.98
N GLU A 118 -17.01 9.69 -5.91
CA GLU A 118 -15.81 10.52 -5.86
C GLU A 118 -14.79 10.06 -6.89
N TYR A 119 -14.61 8.74 -7.02
CA TYR A 119 -13.75 8.16 -8.05
C TYR A 119 -14.28 8.41 -9.46
N GLU A 120 -15.58 8.24 -9.70
CA GLU A 120 -16.20 8.47 -11.02
C GLU A 120 -16.15 9.96 -11.42
N ALA A 121 -16.26 10.87 -10.45
CA ALA A 121 -16.12 12.30 -10.67
C ALA A 121 -14.67 12.71 -11.00
N SER A 122 -13.68 12.04 -10.43
CA SER A 122 -12.26 12.27 -10.73
C SER A 122 -11.46 10.97 -10.74
N PRO A 123 -11.43 10.25 -11.89
CA PRO A 123 -10.77 8.97 -11.97
C PRO A 123 -9.28 9.07 -11.66
N ILE A 124 -8.82 8.18 -10.80
CA ILE A 124 -7.43 8.04 -10.42
C ILE A 124 -6.83 6.85 -11.17
N GLN A 125 -5.61 7.00 -11.67
CA GLN A 125 -4.96 5.99 -12.51
C GLN A 125 -3.75 5.36 -11.83
N PRO A 126 -3.38 4.12 -12.19
CA PRO A 126 -2.08 3.57 -11.82
C PRO A 126 -0.94 4.52 -12.24
N GLY A 127 -0.02 4.78 -11.30
CA GLY A 127 1.08 5.73 -11.44
C GLY A 127 0.81 7.12 -10.86
N ASP A 128 -0.45 7.47 -10.57
CA ASP A 128 -0.76 8.72 -9.88
C ASP A 128 -0.19 8.70 -8.45
N LEU A 129 0.40 9.81 -8.03
CA LEU A 129 0.74 10.05 -6.63
C LEU A 129 -0.50 10.60 -5.93
N VAL A 130 -0.94 9.93 -4.88
CA VAL A 130 -2.15 10.28 -4.14
C VAL A 130 -1.86 10.57 -2.69
N ARG A 131 -2.76 11.34 -2.08
CA ARG A 131 -2.96 11.37 -0.63
C ARG A 131 -4.24 10.65 -0.27
N TYR A 132 -4.23 10.00 0.89
CA TYR A 132 -5.41 9.52 1.59
C TYR A 132 -5.55 10.24 2.93
N THR A 133 -6.78 10.54 3.31
CA THR A 133 -7.11 11.16 4.58
C THR A 133 -8.38 10.55 5.16
N PRO A 134 -8.35 10.04 6.41
CA PRO A 134 -9.57 9.58 7.06
C PRO A 134 -10.52 10.75 7.26
N HIS A 135 -11.83 10.48 7.18
CA HIS A 135 -12.83 11.46 7.58
C HIS A 135 -12.67 11.79 9.06
N GLN A 136 -12.49 13.08 9.39
CA GLN A 136 -12.15 13.48 10.77
C GLN A 136 -13.37 13.74 11.66
N LEU A 137 -14.51 14.23 11.15
CA LEU A 137 -15.69 14.54 11.99
C LEU A 137 -17.04 14.48 11.26
N ASN A 138 -18.10 14.37 12.07
CA ASN A 138 -19.50 14.11 11.76
C ASN A 138 -20.14 15.15 10.82
N GLU A 139 -20.91 14.63 9.86
CA GLU A 139 -21.72 15.32 8.85
C GLU A 139 -20.92 16.03 7.74
N PRO A 140 -20.45 15.26 6.75
CA PRO A 140 -19.99 15.78 5.48
C PRO A 140 -21.22 16.24 4.68
N ALA A 141 -21.14 17.43 4.10
CA ALA A 141 -22.01 17.86 3.00
C ALA A 141 -21.68 17.07 1.71
N SER A 142 -21.60 15.74 1.80
CA SER A 142 -21.36 14.83 0.69
C SER A 142 -22.69 14.14 0.34
N PRO A 143 -23.08 14.07 -0.95
CA PRO A 143 -24.28 13.37 -1.39
C PRO A 143 -24.41 11.93 -0.86
N ILE A 144 -23.28 11.24 -0.62
CA ILE A 144 -23.28 9.89 -0.02
C ILE A 144 -23.78 9.89 1.42
N TYR A 145 -23.50 10.94 2.20
CA TYR A 145 -23.94 10.99 3.59
C TYR A 145 -25.46 11.17 3.70
N ASP A 146 -26.04 11.89 2.73
CA ASP A 146 -27.48 12.10 2.60
C ASP A 146 -28.21 10.84 2.07
N ASP A 147 -27.49 9.96 1.38
CA ASP A 147 -28.00 8.65 0.99
C ASP A 147 -27.94 7.68 2.18
N VAL A 148 -29.12 7.43 2.78
CA VAL A 148 -29.33 6.46 3.86
C VAL A 148 -28.74 5.09 3.54
N THR A 149 -28.65 4.73 2.26
CA THR A 149 -28.12 3.44 1.81
C THR A 149 -26.60 3.38 1.69
N ALA A 150 -25.95 4.51 1.46
CA ALA A 150 -24.50 4.62 1.32
C ALA A 150 -23.83 5.01 2.65
N ARG A 151 -24.59 5.63 3.57
CA ARG A 151 -24.14 6.08 4.90
C ARG A 151 -23.47 4.97 5.73
N ASP A 152 -23.92 3.73 5.61
CA ASP A 152 -23.32 2.58 6.32
C ASP A 152 -21.84 2.35 5.94
N TYR A 153 -21.45 2.77 4.73
CA TYR A 153 -20.10 2.62 4.20
C TYR A 153 -19.23 3.87 4.44
N TRP A 154 -19.81 5.00 4.84
CA TRP A 154 -19.11 6.28 5.02
C TRP A 154 -17.90 6.19 5.94
N ASN A 155 -18.03 5.39 7.00
CA ASN A 155 -16.98 5.20 8.01
C ASN A 155 -15.91 4.19 7.60
N LEU A 156 -15.99 3.57 6.42
CA LEU A 156 -14.99 2.64 5.91
C LEU A 156 -13.89 3.31 5.11
N PHE A 157 -14.20 4.44 4.49
CA PHE A 157 -13.32 5.09 3.54
C PHE A 157 -12.93 6.49 4.00
N GLY A 158 -12.01 7.08 3.24
CA GLY A 158 -11.57 8.45 3.43
C GLY A 158 -11.47 9.13 2.08
N CYS A 159 -11.02 10.39 2.09
CA CYS A 159 -10.79 11.13 0.86
C CYS A 159 -9.46 10.67 0.24
N ILE A 160 -9.50 10.23 -1.02
CA ILE A 160 -8.32 10.01 -1.84
C ILE A 160 -8.27 11.07 -2.92
N ALA A 161 -7.16 11.81 -3.00
CA ALA A 161 -6.98 12.87 -3.97
C ALA A 161 -5.61 12.75 -4.66
N VAL A 162 -5.59 13.02 -5.97
CA VAL A 162 -4.36 13.06 -6.77
C VAL A 162 -3.56 14.31 -6.40
N LEU A 163 -2.32 14.10 -5.97
CA LEU A 163 -1.33 15.16 -5.79
C LEU A 163 -0.56 15.40 -7.08
N CYS A 164 -0.17 14.33 -7.78
CA CYS A 164 0.55 14.37 -9.04
C CYS A 164 0.01 13.31 -9.99
N ARG A 165 -0.14 13.68 -11.26
CA ARG A 165 -0.48 12.72 -12.31
C ARG A 165 0.74 11.89 -12.68
N ALA A 166 0.50 10.65 -13.13
CA ALA A 166 1.55 9.72 -13.53
C ALA A 166 2.51 10.26 -14.61
N ASP A 167 2.04 11.18 -15.46
CA ASP A 167 2.80 11.80 -16.54
C ASP A 167 3.56 13.08 -16.11
N ASP A 168 3.32 13.60 -14.90
CA ASP A 168 4.06 14.73 -14.35
C ASP A 168 5.32 14.25 -13.63
N GLN A 169 6.46 14.30 -14.31
CA GLN A 169 7.74 13.87 -13.76
C GLN A 169 8.32 14.82 -12.70
N HIS A 170 7.83 16.06 -12.59
CA HIS A 170 8.40 17.06 -11.69
C HIS A 170 7.63 17.16 -10.38
N CYS A 171 6.31 16.94 -10.42
CA CYS A 171 5.46 17.08 -9.25
C CYS A 171 5.82 16.13 -8.08
N PRO A 172 6.11 14.82 -8.28
CA PRO A 172 6.33 13.89 -7.18
C PRO A 172 7.47 14.29 -6.23
N GLY A 173 8.52 14.94 -6.76
CA GLY A 173 9.66 15.41 -5.97
C GLY A 173 9.33 16.47 -4.91
N ARG A 174 8.10 17.01 -4.90
CA ARG A 174 7.61 17.97 -3.90
C ARG A 174 7.12 17.29 -2.62
N TYR A 175 6.79 16.01 -2.68
CA TYR A 175 6.14 15.27 -1.62
C TYR A 175 7.07 14.18 -1.07
N VAL A 176 6.78 13.73 0.15
CA VAL A 176 7.48 12.60 0.76
C VAL A 176 6.46 11.49 0.99
N GLU A 177 6.66 10.35 0.33
CA GLU A 177 5.77 9.20 0.50
C GLU A 177 5.94 8.56 1.89
N GLY A 178 4.84 8.06 2.44
CA GLY A 178 4.80 7.43 3.75
C GLY A 178 3.42 7.43 4.40
N VAL A 179 3.37 6.88 5.62
CA VAL A 179 2.24 6.99 6.54
C VAL A 179 2.52 8.13 7.50
N TYR A 180 1.52 8.97 7.80
CA TYR A 180 1.68 10.09 8.71
C TYR A 180 0.53 10.17 9.71
N ARG A 181 0.88 10.49 10.96
CA ARG A 181 -0.11 10.73 12.01
C ARG A 181 -0.93 11.96 11.67
N VAL A 182 -2.24 11.84 11.79
CA VAL A 182 -3.18 12.91 11.43
C VAL A 182 -2.99 14.19 12.25
N SER A 183 -2.74 14.05 13.56
CA SER A 183 -2.72 15.19 14.49
C SER A 183 -1.53 16.13 14.31
N ASP A 184 -0.43 15.65 13.76
CA ASP A 184 0.80 16.43 13.66
C ASP A 184 1.67 16.15 12.44
N GLY A 185 1.31 15.20 11.58
CA GLY A 185 2.06 14.90 10.36
C GLY A 185 3.38 14.19 10.58
N ILE A 186 3.65 13.63 11.78
CA ILE A 186 4.85 12.82 12.01
C ILE A 186 4.77 11.53 11.21
N ARG A 187 5.85 11.17 10.52
CA ARG A 187 5.94 9.91 9.77
C ARG A 187 5.85 8.72 10.73
N LEU A 188 5.04 7.74 10.38
CA LEU A 188 4.87 6.50 11.13
C LEU A 188 5.50 5.33 10.37
N SER A 189 5.93 4.30 11.11
CA SER A 189 6.20 2.99 10.53
C SER A 189 4.91 2.41 9.98
N ALA A 190 4.94 1.98 8.72
CA ALA A 190 3.82 1.31 8.08
C ALA A 190 3.48 -0.03 8.77
N ARG A 191 4.46 -0.64 9.43
CA ARG A 191 4.33 -1.94 10.11
C ARG A 191 3.82 -1.82 11.54
N THR A 192 4.38 -0.88 12.32
CA THR A 192 4.08 -0.80 13.76
C THR A 192 3.10 0.32 14.12
N GLY A 193 2.91 1.31 13.23
CA GLY A 193 2.14 2.52 13.54
C GLY A 193 2.87 3.48 14.49
N GLU A 194 4.06 3.14 14.96
CA GLU A 194 4.86 3.99 15.84
C GLU A 194 5.59 5.07 15.05
N PRO A 195 5.93 6.22 15.68
CA PRO A 195 6.77 7.23 15.07
C PRO A 195 8.02 6.63 14.44
N PHE A 196 8.22 6.92 13.16
CA PHE A 196 9.39 6.50 12.45
C PHE A 196 10.61 7.21 13.03
N SER A 197 11.76 6.53 13.15
CA SER A 197 12.96 7.11 13.78
C SER A 197 13.53 8.32 13.02
N SER A 198 13.05 8.59 11.81
CA SER A 198 13.37 9.83 11.09
C SER A 198 12.51 10.97 11.60
N ASP A 199 13.09 12.15 11.74
CA ASP A 199 12.36 13.37 12.07
C ASP A 199 11.42 13.87 10.94
N ILE A 200 11.20 13.08 9.88
CA ILE A 200 10.35 13.44 8.74
C ILE A 200 8.93 13.75 9.22
N ARG A 201 8.49 14.96 8.86
CA ARG A 201 7.17 15.49 9.17
C ARG A 201 6.60 16.20 7.94
N ILE A 202 5.29 16.10 7.76
CA ILE A 202 4.55 16.87 6.77
C ILE A 202 3.66 17.91 7.44
N ASP A 203 3.38 18.97 6.70
CA ASP A 203 2.27 19.85 6.99
C ASP A 203 0.95 19.10 6.73
N THR A 204 0.05 19.06 7.71
CA THR A 204 -1.15 18.21 7.64
C THR A 204 -2.22 18.72 6.68
N ASP A 205 -2.12 19.97 6.26
CA ASP A 205 -3.08 20.62 5.36
C ASP A 205 -2.61 20.53 3.91
N THR A 206 -1.32 20.71 3.68
CA THR A 206 -0.69 20.77 2.34
C THR A 206 0.05 19.50 1.93
N TYR A 207 0.35 18.61 2.88
CA TYR A 207 1.14 17.38 2.69
C TYR A 207 2.59 17.62 2.24
N LEU A 208 3.04 18.87 2.27
CA LEU A 208 4.42 19.22 1.94
C LEU A 208 5.34 18.91 3.13
N PRO A 209 6.59 18.49 2.87
CA PRO A 209 7.55 18.25 3.94
C PRO A 209 7.83 19.54 4.71
N LEU A 210 7.76 19.46 6.04
CA LEU A 210 8.25 20.53 6.91
C LEU A 210 9.77 20.41 6.98
N LEU A 211 10.48 21.46 6.57
CA LEU A 211 11.91 21.57 6.83
C LEU A 211 12.09 21.59 8.36
N LEU A 212 12.70 20.54 8.89
CA LEU A 212 13.24 20.61 10.25
C LEU A 212 14.37 21.63 10.17
N THR A 213 14.14 22.82 10.69
CA THR A 213 15.22 23.73 11.01
C THR A 213 16.13 22.99 11.97
N THR A 214 17.26 22.52 11.45
CA THR A 214 18.39 22.11 12.27
C THR A 214 18.63 23.25 13.24
N LYS A 215 18.52 22.96 14.54
CA LYS A 215 18.83 23.91 15.61
C LYS A 215 20.13 24.61 15.25
N GLU A 216 20.08 25.93 15.04
CA GLU A 216 21.30 26.73 15.04
C GLU A 216 22.08 26.38 16.33
N PRO A 217 23.39 26.08 16.24
CA PRO A 217 24.20 26.00 17.44
C PRO A 217 24.17 27.39 18.09
N MET A 218 23.54 27.45 19.26
CA MET A 218 23.57 28.61 20.12
C MET A 218 25.04 28.95 20.40
N LYS A 219 25.47 30.14 19.97
CA LYS A 219 26.83 30.67 20.17
C LYS A 219 27.20 30.77 21.64
#